data_AF-A0A9W9X6T9-F1
#
_entry.id   AF-A0A9W9X6T9-F1
#
_cell.length_a   1.000
_cell.length_b   1.000
_cell.length_c   1.000
_cell.angle_alpha   90.00
_cell.angle_beta   90.00
_cell.angle_gamma   90.00
#
_symmetry.space_group_name_H-M   'P 1'
#
loop_
_entity.id
_entity.type
_entity.pdbx_description
1 polymer ?
#
loop_
_entity_poly.entity_id
_entity_poly.type
_entity_poly.pdbx_seq_one_letter_code
_entity_poly.pdbx_strand_id
1 'polypeptide(L)'
;MSIPASIVSHPNPSFFHEFLYEYEKYVFPMSPVIPAKDVERMISQMNESRDAASFVYIFAAVTLNLTRGEPVQEAPATRERIATLLTRSLEHRRPLVFDTQPNIVSVMTSLFSEMCSVGLRRLDMGFFYLREAISLLYMLHAHSDETLNEIDMPERAQLQRAYWECFIHERFTALTYSRPPCLSALQGLPDHDPTLPEDVEIGFNHNINNFCLVDREFLQYWLGEKSGVGSEWIENKQLQLEDNTWHRQVSKLPGMMQADLIITRHWLRTLTWQIALSNTLLSSSPDSSLLLSLSFPLRLSNQLRQFLVGIPRDMVGIHGSGILEKLFEIANVITDVVLHFPHARGEETIQRIHDIVFLKNFVYSFAGFQTLRPAMLTRKFEMIRDKYPEIREIELLL
;
A
#
# COMPACT_ATOMS: atom_id res chain seq x y z
N MET A 1 -20.43 -1.04 22.47
CA MET A 1 -21.82 -0.81 22.00
C MET A 1 -22.18 -1.95 21.06
N SER A 2 -23.27 -2.64 21.35
CA SER A 2 -23.82 -3.75 20.57
C SER A 2 -24.11 -3.33 19.12
N ILE A 3 -23.82 -4.23 18.18
CA ILE A 3 -24.09 -4.11 16.75
C ILE A 3 -25.53 -3.61 16.54
N PRO A 4 -25.79 -2.54 15.76
CA PRO A 4 -27.15 -2.21 15.38
C PRO A 4 -27.74 -3.43 14.66
N ALA A 5 -28.91 -3.91 15.08
CA ALA A 5 -29.58 -5.07 14.49
C ALA A 5 -29.74 -5.00 12.95
N SER A 6 -29.55 -3.81 12.36
CA SER A 6 -29.61 -3.53 10.92
C SER A 6 -28.48 -4.09 10.05
N ILE A 7 -27.35 -4.55 10.61
CA ILE A 7 -26.26 -5.19 9.82
C ILE A 7 -26.48 -6.72 9.72
N VAL A 8 -27.29 -7.29 10.62
CA VAL A 8 -27.63 -8.71 10.65
C VAL A 8 -28.85 -9.03 9.76
N SER A 9 -29.67 -8.04 9.43
CA SER A 9 -30.62 -8.08 8.31
C SER A 9 -29.99 -7.45 7.06
N HIS A 10 -30.54 -7.69 5.86
CA HIS A 10 -30.16 -6.93 4.66
C HIS A 10 -30.32 -5.43 4.96
N PRO A 11 -29.24 -4.63 5.05
CA PRO A 11 -29.34 -3.22 5.44
C PRO A 11 -30.13 -2.46 4.38
N ASN A 12 -30.91 -1.46 4.82
CA ASN A 12 -31.58 -0.53 3.91
C ASN A 12 -30.53 0.12 2.99
N PRO A 13 -30.78 0.27 1.66
CA PRO A 13 -29.91 1.02 0.76
C PRO A 13 -29.35 2.34 1.33
N SER A 14 -30.14 3.06 2.16
CA SER A 14 -29.71 4.29 2.84
C SER A 14 -28.41 4.15 3.65
N PHE A 15 -28.16 2.98 4.26
CA PHE A 15 -26.94 2.70 5.01
C PHE A 15 -25.69 2.80 4.11
N PHE A 16 -25.79 2.39 2.85
CA PHE A 16 -24.64 2.37 1.95
C PHE A 16 -24.32 3.76 1.37
N HIS A 17 -25.33 4.62 1.24
CA HIS A 17 -25.14 6.00 0.79
C HIS A 17 -24.25 6.81 1.74
N GLU A 18 -24.22 6.47 3.04
CA GLU A 18 -23.36 7.13 4.04
C GLU A 18 -21.86 7.01 3.71
N PHE A 19 -21.45 5.99 2.94
CA PHE A 19 -20.04 5.75 2.58
C PHE A 19 -19.61 6.41 1.27
N LEU A 20 -20.54 6.94 0.47
CA LEU A 20 -20.22 7.47 -0.88
C LEU A 20 -19.24 8.63 -0.82
N TYR A 21 -19.43 9.57 0.12
CA TYR A 21 -18.55 10.72 0.28
C TYR A 21 -17.11 10.31 0.62
N GLU A 22 -16.95 9.42 1.61
CA GLU A 22 -15.63 8.95 2.02
C GLU A 22 -14.96 8.12 0.92
N TYR A 23 -15.71 7.29 0.21
CA TYR A 23 -15.18 6.54 -0.91
C TYR A 23 -14.67 7.46 -2.02
N GLU A 24 -15.49 8.41 -2.46
CA GLU A 24 -15.13 9.34 -3.55
C GLU A 24 -13.91 10.18 -3.19
N LYS A 25 -13.80 10.59 -1.92
CA LYS A 25 -12.73 11.44 -1.45
C LYS A 25 -11.42 10.71 -1.14
N TYR A 26 -11.48 9.46 -0.68
CA TYR A 26 -10.33 8.78 -0.08
C TYR A 26 -9.97 7.45 -0.73
N VAL A 27 -10.94 6.71 -1.27
CA VAL A 27 -10.70 5.40 -1.89
C VAL A 27 -10.50 5.55 -3.39
N PHE A 28 -11.44 6.19 -4.08
CA PHE A 28 -11.43 6.35 -5.53
C PHE A 28 -10.15 7.01 -6.07
N PRO A 29 -9.57 8.06 -5.43
CA PRO A 29 -8.33 8.66 -5.92
C PRO A 29 -7.13 7.70 -5.91
N MET A 30 -7.18 6.65 -5.07
CA MET A 30 -6.13 5.62 -4.96
C MET A 30 -6.47 4.35 -5.73
N SER A 31 -7.76 4.12 -6.01
CA SER A 31 -8.35 2.98 -6.74
C SER A 31 -9.34 3.50 -7.80
N PRO A 32 -8.86 4.14 -8.88
CA PRO A 32 -9.69 4.91 -9.81
C PRO A 32 -10.41 4.04 -10.85
N VAL A 33 -11.02 2.93 -10.42
CA VAL A 33 -11.70 1.99 -11.33
C VAL A 33 -13.20 2.19 -11.34
N ILE A 34 -13.88 2.15 -10.18
CA ILE A 34 -15.35 2.25 -10.08
C ILE A 34 -15.73 3.61 -9.50
N PRO A 35 -16.23 4.55 -10.32
CA PRO A 35 -16.66 5.88 -9.84
C PRO A 35 -17.83 5.80 -8.87
N ALA A 36 -17.96 6.78 -7.97
CA ALA A 36 -19.04 6.84 -6.98
C ALA A 36 -20.45 6.79 -7.59
N LYS A 37 -20.66 7.41 -8.76
CA LYS A 37 -21.93 7.34 -9.52
C LYS A 37 -22.32 5.89 -9.88
N ASP A 38 -21.34 5.04 -10.18
CA ASP A 38 -21.60 3.65 -10.55
C ASP A 38 -21.94 2.83 -9.30
N VAL A 39 -21.31 3.15 -8.17
CA VAL A 39 -21.68 2.60 -6.86
C VAL A 39 -23.10 2.98 -6.49
N GLU A 40 -23.48 4.25 -6.64
CA GLU A 40 -24.83 4.73 -6.36
C GLU A 40 -25.89 3.98 -7.19
N ARG A 41 -25.61 3.73 -8.48
CA ARG A 41 -26.44 2.87 -9.33
C ARG A 41 -26.50 1.43 -8.82
N MET A 42 -25.41 0.86 -8.31
CA MET A 42 -25.43 -0.49 -7.73
C MET A 42 -26.20 -0.54 -6.40
N ILE A 43 -26.18 0.53 -5.60
CA ILE A 43 -27.00 0.65 -4.38
C ILE A 43 -28.49 0.61 -4.74
N SER A 44 -28.92 1.31 -5.78
CA SER A 44 -30.35 1.28 -6.18
C SER A 44 -30.80 -0.09 -6.71
N GLN A 45 -29.87 -0.89 -7.25
CA GLN A 45 -30.13 -2.22 -7.81
C GLN A 45 -29.88 -3.38 -6.83
N MET A 46 -29.42 -3.11 -5.61
CA MET A 46 -28.91 -4.16 -4.70
C MET A 46 -29.96 -5.21 -4.30
N ASN A 47 -31.26 -4.86 -4.33
CA ASN A 47 -32.33 -5.80 -3.99
C ASN A 47 -32.71 -6.71 -5.16
N GLU A 48 -32.32 -6.34 -6.38
CA GLU A 48 -32.68 -7.04 -7.62
C GLU A 48 -31.50 -7.84 -8.20
N SER A 49 -30.28 -7.34 -7.99
CA SER A 49 -29.05 -7.95 -8.49
C SER A 49 -28.15 -8.40 -7.33
N ARG A 50 -27.93 -9.72 -7.24
CA ARG A 50 -26.97 -10.30 -6.29
C ARG A 50 -25.54 -9.78 -6.51
N ASP A 51 -25.15 -9.52 -7.76
CA ASP A 51 -23.81 -9.00 -8.06
C ASP A 51 -23.68 -7.54 -7.59
N ALA A 52 -24.75 -6.74 -7.78
CA ALA A 52 -24.81 -5.39 -7.22
C ALA A 52 -24.78 -5.42 -5.68
N ALA A 53 -25.56 -6.29 -5.04
CA ALA A 53 -25.52 -6.49 -3.59
C ALA A 53 -24.12 -6.86 -3.10
N SER A 54 -23.48 -7.84 -3.75
CA SER A 54 -22.12 -8.26 -3.44
C SER A 54 -21.14 -7.10 -3.50
N PHE A 55 -21.20 -6.30 -4.57
CA PHE A 55 -20.32 -5.15 -4.73
C PHE A 55 -20.60 -4.06 -3.67
N VAL A 56 -21.87 -3.74 -3.41
CA VAL A 56 -22.28 -2.72 -2.45
C VAL A 56 -21.79 -3.04 -1.03
N TYR A 57 -21.86 -4.30 -0.61
CA TYR A 57 -21.31 -4.73 0.67
C TYR A 57 -19.78 -4.57 0.74
N ILE A 58 -19.05 -5.00 -0.29
CA ILE A 58 -17.59 -4.92 -0.26
C ILE A 58 -17.07 -3.49 -0.42
N PHE A 59 -17.77 -2.66 -1.19
CA PHE A 59 -17.53 -1.22 -1.28
C PHE A 59 -17.58 -0.57 0.11
N ALA A 60 -18.63 -0.82 0.90
CA ALA A 60 -18.72 -0.26 2.24
C ALA A 60 -17.62 -0.82 3.16
N ALA A 61 -17.32 -2.12 3.04
CA ALA A 61 -16.24 -2.75 3.79
C ALA A 61 -14.87 -2.13 3.49
N VAL A 62 -14.55 -1.88 2.21
CA VAL A 62 -13.25 -1.33 1.80
C VAL A 62 -13.14 0.14 2.15
N THR A 63 -14.21 0.92 2.02
CA THR A 63 -14.25 2.31 2.48
C THR A 63 -13.92 2.37 3.97
N LEU A 64 -14.67 1.63 4.81
CA LEU A 64 -14.36 1.52 6.24
C LEU A 64 -12.96 0.98 6.53
N ASN A 65 -12.41 0.11 5.67
CA ASN A 65 -11.09 -0.46 5.87
C ASN A 65 -9.96 0.55 5.62
N LEU A 66 -10.14 1.42 4.63
CA LEU A 66 -9.12 2.37 4.20
C LEU A 66 -9.24 3.70 4.93
N THR A 67 -10.45 4.20 5.21
CA THR A 67 -10.69 5.53 5.81
C THR A 67 -10.56 5.58 7.33
N ARG A 68 -9.93 4.57 7.96
CA ARG A 68 -9.80 4.46 9.42
C ARG A 68 -8.97 5.61 10.01
N GLY A 69 -9.65 6.64 10.52
CA GLY A 69 -9.09 7.68 11.39
C GLY A 69 -9.41 7.48 12.88
N GLU A 70 -10.12 6.41 13.24
CA GLU A 70 -10.70 6.25 14.58
C GLU A 70 -9.67 5.92 15.69
N PRO A 71 -9.95 6.30 16.95
CA PRO A 71 -9.12 5.97 18.11
C PRO A 71 -8.91 4.45 18.27
N VAL A 72 -7.76 4.05 18.85
CA VAL A 72 -7.38 2.64 19.12
C VAL A 72 -8.49 1.82 19.79
N GLN A 73 -9.31 2.47 20.61
CA GLN A 73 -10.37 1.84 21.41
C GLN A 73 -11.57 1.36 20.56
N GLU A 74 -11.85 1.99 19.43
CA GLU A 74 -12.97 1.66 18.54
C GLU A 74 -12.58 0.62 17.47
N ALA A 75 -11.27 0.40 17.29
CA ALA A 75 -10.72 -0.54 16.33
C ALA A 75 -11.32 -1.97 16.36
N PRO A 76 -11.66 -2.58 17.53
CA PRO A 76 -12.27 -3.90 17.55
C PRO A 76 -13.67 -3.94 16.91
N ALA A 77 -14.52 -2.95 17.18
CA ALA A 77 -15.88 -2.90 16.66
C ALA A 77 -15.87 -2.61 15.15
N THR A 78 -15.03 -1.70 14.69
CA THR A 78 -14.87 -1.39 13.26
C THR A 78 -14.32 -2.60 12.50
N ARG A 79 -13.37 -3.34 13.08
CA ARG A 79 -12.88 -4.61 12.51
C ARG A 79 -13.98 -5.66 12.36
N GLU A 80 -14.87 -5.79 13.35
CA GLU A 80 -16.02 -6.69 13.29
C GLU A 80 -17.03 -6.26 12.21
N ARG A 81 -17.31 -4.96 12.08
CA ARG A 81 -18.17 -4.41 11.02
C ARG A 81 -17.62 -4.73 9.63
N ILE A 82 -16.32 -4.53 9.41
CA ILE A 82 -15.66 -4.84 8.13
C ILE A 82 -15.74 -6.33 7.83
N ALA A 83 -15.47 -7.20 8.81
CA ALA A 83 -15.58 -8.65 8.64
C ALA A 83 -17.02 -9.08 8.30
N THR A 84 -18.01 -8.43 8.92
CA THR A 84 -19.43 -8.70 8.65
C THR A 84 -19.81 -8.29 7.23
N LEU A 85 -19.45 -7.09 6.79
CA LEU A 85 -19.72 -6.60 5.44
C LEU A 85 -19.00 -7.43 4.36
N LEU A 86 -17.73 -7.80 4.59
CA LEU A 86 -17.00 -8.73 3.73
C LEU A 86 -17.73 -10.07 3.61
N THR A 87 -18.16 -10.66 4.74
CA THR A 87 -18.90 -11.92 4.75
C THR A 87 -20.20 -11.80 3.94
N ARG A 88 -20.95 -10.70 4.11
CA ARG A 88 -22.16 -10.43 3.34
C ARG A 88 -21.90 -10.30 1.85
N SER A 89 -20.80 -9.65 1.45
CA SER A 89 -20.40 -9.61 0.04
C SER A 89 -20.22 -11.03 -0.50
N LEU A 90 -19.45 -11.87 0.19
CA LEU A 90 -19.17 -13.25 -0.21
C LEU A 90 -20.43 -14.12 -0.30
N GLU A 91 -21.39 -13.96 0.61
CA GLU A 91 -22.69 -14.65 0.56
C GLU A 91 -23.51 -14.31 -0.70
N HIS A 92 -23.32 -13.10 -1.25
CA HIS A 92 -24.01 -12.64 -2.44
C HIS A 92 -23.32 -13.02 -3.75
N ARG A 93 -22.03 -13.40 -3.70
CA ARG A 93 -21.29 -13.81 -4.89
C ARG A 93 -21.89 -15.06 -5.52
N ARG A 94 -21.96 -15.03 -6.85
CA ARG A 94 -22.36 -16.19 -7.64
C ARG A 94 -21.14 -17.06 -7.94
N PRO A 95 -21.26 -18.40 -7.90
CA PRO A 95 -20.21 -19.26 -8.39
C PRO A 95 -20.01 -19.04 -9.90
N LEU A 96 -18.78 -19.18 -10.37
CA LEU A 96 -18.50 -19.25 -11.81
C LEU A 96 -19.12 -20.54 -12.36
N VAL A 97 -20.03 -20.41 -13.33
CA VAL A 97 -20.65 -21.51 -14.08
C VAL A 97 -20.22 -21.44 -15.56
N PHE A 98 -20.55 -22.46 -16.35
CA PHE A 98 -20.06 -22.63 -17.73
C PHE A 98 -20.18 -21.38 -18.62
N ASP A 99 -21.27 -20.63 -18.50
CA ASP A 99 -21.52 -19.44 -19.34
C ASP A 99 -21.27 -18.12 -18.59
N THR A 100 -20.54 -18.14 -17.47
CA THR A 100 -20.23 -16.91 -16.73
C THR A 100 -19.15 -16.12 -17.44
N GLN A 101 -19.51 -14.93 -17.92
CA GLN A 101 -18.54 -13.91 -18.31
C GLN A 101 -18.30 -12.97 -17.14
N PRO A 102 -17.06 -12.86 -16.63
CA PRO A 102 -16.74 -11.85 -15.64
C PRO A 102 -16.86 -10.46 -16.24
N ASN A 103 -16.86 -9.47 -15.37
CA ASN A 103 -16.84 -8.05 -15.73
C ASN A 103 -15.97 -7.27 -14.74
N ILE A 104 -15.77 -5.99 -15.01
CA ILE A 104 -14.95 -5.12 -14.16
C ILE A 104 -15.41 -5.11 -12.69
N VAL A 105 -16.72 -5.18 -12.44
CA VAL A 105 -17.30 -5.21 -11.08
C VAL A 105 -16.90 -6.49 -10.35
N SER A 106 -16.86 -7.63 -11.04
CA SER A 106 -16.41 -8.90 -10.46
C SER A 106 -14.92 -8.90 -10.10
N VAL A 107 -14.08 -8.29 -10.94
CA VAL A 107 -12.64 -8.07 -10.67
C VAL A 107 -12.47 -7.23 -9.42
N MET A 108 -13.13 -6.06 -9.38
CA MET A 108 -13.03 -5.13 -8.25
C MET A 108 -13.65 -5.67 -6.98
N THR A 109 -14.70 -6.49 -7.06
CA THR A 109 -15.25 -7.22 -5.89
C THR A 109 -14.18 -8.11 -5.27
N SER A 110 -13.41 -8.83 -6.09
CA SER A 110 -12.32 -9.70 -5.63
C SER A 110 -11.18 -8.86 -5.04
N LEU A 111 -10.78 -7.79 -5.71
CA LEU A 111 -9.70 -6.93 -5.25
C LEU A 111 -10.04 -6.24 -3.93
N PHE A 112 -11.24 -5.69 -3.76
CA PHE A 112 -11.68 -5.11 -2.49
C PHE A 112 -11.82 -6.17 -1.39
N SER A 113 -12.17 -7.41 -1.74
CA SER A 113 -12.14 -8.55 -0.81
C SER A 113 -10.73 -8.88 -0.34
N GLU A 114 -9.73 -8.74 -1.21
CA GLU A 114 -8.32 -8.83 -0.81
C GLU A 114 -7.96 -7.72 0.18
N MET A 115 -8.23 -6.46 -0.16
CA MET A 115 -7.88 -5.31 0.68
C MET A 115 -8.45 -5.44 2.09
N CYS A 116 -9.73 -5.84 2.18
CA CYS A 116 -10.39 -6.09 3.46
C CYS A 116 -9.75 -7.28 4.19
N SER A 117 -9.46 -8.38 3.51
CA SER A 117 -8.83 -9.55 4.11
C SER A 117 -7.43 -9.23 4.67
N VAL A 118 -6.62 -8.46 3.93
CA VAL A 118 -5.30 -7.99 4.38
C VAL A 118 -5.42 -7.05 5.57
N GLY A 119 -6.34 -6.08 5.53
CA GLY A 119 -6.63 -5.18 6.67
C GLY A 119 -7.16 -5.91 7.91
N LEU A 120 -7.83 -7.05 7.71
CA LEU A 120 -8.23 -7.99 8.75
C LEU A 120 -7.12 -8.99 9.13
N ARG A 121 -5.90 -8.85 8.62
CA ARG A 121 -4.76 -9.76 8.88
C ARG A 121 -5.05 -11.22 8.51
N ARG A 122 -5.93 -11.47 7.54
CA ARG A 122 -6.22 -12.79 6.95
C ARG A 122 -5.46 -12.94 5.64
N LEU A 123 -4.13 -13.00 5.73
CA LEU A 123 -3.22 -12.86 4.59
C LEU A 123 -3.39 -13.96 3.53
N ASP A 124 -3.68 -15.21 3.92
CA ASP A 124 -3.95 -16.29 2.95
C ASP A 124 -5.24 -16.04 2.16
N MET A 125 -6.29 -15.52 2.82
CA MET A 125 -7.54 -15.13 2.15
C MET A 125 -7.30 -13.94 1.22
N GLY A 126 -6.53 -12.94 1.66
CA GLY A 126 -6.14 -11.82 0.81
C GLY A 126 -5.43 -12.28 -0.45
N PHE A 127 -4.42 -13.14 -0.31
CA PHE A 127 -3.71 -13.71 -1.45
C PHE A 127 -4.63 -14.49 -2.39
N PHE A 128 -5.57 -15.28 -1.86
CA PHE A 128 -6.56 -15.98 -2.68
C PHE A 128 -7.41 -15.01 -3.52
N TYR A 129 -7.97 -13.96 -2.91
CA TYR A 129 -8.83 -13.01 -3.62
C TYR A 129 -8.07 -12.14 -4.62
N LEU A 130 -6.80 -11.83 -4.37
CA LEU A 130 -5.94 -11.20 -5.36
C LEU A 130 -5.72 -12.12 -6.57
N ARG A 131 -5.46 -13.41 -6.34
CA ARG A 131 -5.30 -14.38 -7.42
C ARG A 131 -6.58 -14.61 -8.20
N GLU A 132 -7.72 -14.56 -7.53
CA GLU A 132 -9.02 -14.55 -8.19
C GLU A 132 -9.20 -13.29 -9.06
N ALA A 133 -8.93 -12.09 -8.54
CA ALA A 133 -9.02 -10.84 -9.31
C ALA A 133 -8.17 -10.88 -10.58
N ILE A 134 -6.92 -11.36 -10.46
CA ILE A 134 -6.00 -11.54 -11.58
C ILE A 134 -6.53 -12.58 -12.59
N SER A 135 -7.09 -13.69 -12.11
CA SER A 135 -7.69 -14.70 -12.98
C SER A 135 -8.88 -14.15 -13.77
N LEU A 136 -9.72 -13.32 -13.14
CA LEU A 136 -10.84 -12.66 -13.79
C LEU A 136 -10.37 -11.65 -14.86
N LEU A 137 -9.28 -10.91 -14.62
CA LEU A 137 -8.64 -10.05 -15.63
C LEU A 137 -8.15 -10.86 -16.84
N TYR A 138 -7.57 -12.03 -16.61
CA TYR A 138 -7.16 -12.92 -17.70
C TYR A 138 -8.34 -13.48 -18.49
N MET A 139 -9.45 -13.80 -17.82
CA MET A 139 -10.71 -14.19 -18.49
C MET A 139 -11.32 -13.03 -19.31
N LEU A 140 -11.09 -11.79 -18.91
CA LEU A 140 -11.45 -10.58 -19.68
C LEU A 140 -10.44 -10.26 -20.80
N HIS A 141 -9.39 -11.06 -20.96
CA HIS A 141 -8.29 -10.81 -21.89
C HIS A 141 -7.64 -9.42 -21.74
N ALA A 142 -7.67 -8.86 -20.52
CA ALA A 142 -7.15 -7.52 -20.22
C ALA A 142 -5.63 -7.35 -20.40
N HIS A 143 -4.93 -8.45 -20.72
CA HIS A 143 -3.50 -8.50 -21.00
C HIS A 143 -3.17 -8.47 -22.50
N SER A 144 -4.16 -8.65 -23.38
CA SER A 144 -3.99 -8.70 -24.84
C SER A 144 -4.22 -7.32 -25.43
N ASP A 145 -3.21 -6.79 -26.11
CA ASP A 145 -3.32 -5.52 -26.83
C ASP A 145 -4.36 -5.63 -27.96
N GLU A 146 -4.51 -6.81 -28.58
CA GLU A 146 -5.55 -7.05 -29.57
C GLU A 146 -6.94 -6.85 -28.98
N THR A 147 -7.26 -7.49 -27.85
CA THR A 147 -8.56 -7.32 -27.19
C THR A 147 -8.76 -5.90 -26.67
N LEU A 148 -7.73 -5.30 -26.05
CA LEU A 148 -7.84 -3.91 -25.59
C LEU A 148 -8.14 -2.96 -26.75
N ASN A 149 -7.58 -3.19 -27.93
CA ASN A 149 -7.83 -2.37 -29.12
C ASN A 149 -9.25 -2.48 -29.69
N GLU A 150 -9.99 -3.53 -29.33
CA GLU A 150 -11.40 -3.71 -29.71
C GLU A 150 -12.38 -3.03 -28.75
N ILE A 151 -11.94 -2.63 -27.55
CA ILE A 151 -12.78 -2.00 -26.53
C ILE A 151 -12.74 -0.48 -26.72
N ASP A 152 -13.89 0.19 -26.80
CA ASP A 152 -13.94 1.65 -26.92
C ASP A 152 -13.55 2.36 -25.60
N MET A 153 -13.26 3.66 -25.71
CA MET A 153 -13.10 4.53 -24.53
C MET A 153 -14.48 4.98 -24.02
N PRO A 154 -14.69 5.12 -22.71
CA PRO A 154 -13.69 5.03 -21.61
C PRO A 154 -13.48 3.62 -21.02
N GLU A 155 -14.21 2.61 -21.48
CA GLU A 155 -14.20 1.25 -20.91
C GLU A 155 -12.80 0.60 -20.96
N ARG A 156 -12.06 0.83 -22.05
CA ARG A 156 -10.67 0.36 -22.19
C ARG A 156 -9.76 0.89 -21.09
N ALA A 157 -9.78 2.20 -20.86
CA ALA A 157 -8.98 2.84 -19.82
C ALA A 157 -9.37 2.36 -18.42
N GLN A 158 -10.66 2.15 -18.17
CA GLN A 158 -11.14 1.57 -16.92
C GLN A 158 -10.60 0.16 -16.69
N LEU A 159 -10.59 -0.69 -17.72
CA LEU A 159 -10.04 -2.04 -17.63
C LEU A 159 -8.52 -2.04 -17.40
N GLN A 160 -7.78 -1.17 -18.09
CA GLN A 160 -6.34 -0.99 -17.87
C GLN A 160 -6.05 -0.52 -16.43
N ARG A 161 -6.86 0.38 -15.86
CA ARG A 161 -6.71 0.80 -14.46
C ARG A 161 -6.89 -0.36 -13.49
N ALA A 162 -7.89 -1.22 -13.68
CA ALA A 162 -8.08 -2.41 -12.83
C ALA A 162 -6.93 -3.42 -12.96
N TYR A 163 -6.39 -3.58 -14.17
CA TYR A 163 -5.20 -4.41 -14.39
C TYR A 163 -4.01 -3.88 -13.58
N TRP A 164 -3.73 -2.59 -13.71
CA TRP A 164 -2.63 -1.93 -13.00
C TRP A 164 -2.83 -1.92 -11.48
N GLU A 165 -4.06 -1.83 -10.99
CA GLU A 165 -4.35 -1.95 -9.57
C GLU A 165 -4.01 -3.35 -9.04
N CYS A 166 -4.42 -4.41 -9.76
CA CYS A 166 -4.03 -5.78 -9.42
C CYS A 166 -2.51 -5.97 -9.46
N PHE A 167 -1.83 -5.34 -10.43
CA PHE A 167 -0.36 -5.36 -10.53
C PHE A 167 0.31 -4.76 -9.30
N ILE A 168 -0.14 -3.58 -8.87
CA ILE A 168 0.38 -2.88 -7.68
C ILE A 168 0.18 -3.75 -6.43
N HIS A 169 -1.02 -4.29 -6.23
CA HIS A 169 -1.34 -5.15 -5.09
C HIS A 169 -0.52 -6.46 -5.09
N GLU A 170 -0.28 -7.06 -6.26
CA GLU A 170 0.56 -8.25 -6.38
C GLU A 170 2.02 -7.97 -6.03
N ARG A 171 2.59 -6.87 -6.54
CA ARG A 171 3.96 -6.49 -6.22
C ARG A 171 4.13 -6.15 -4.74
N PHE A 172 3.19 -5.41 -4.16
CA PHE A 172 3.19 -5.17 -2.72
C PHE A 172 3.11 -6.48 -1.92
N THR A 173 2.19 -7.38 -2.28
CA THR A 173 2.02 -8.69 -1.61
C THR A 173 3.26 -9.57 -1.76
N ALA A 174 3.93 -9.54 -2.90
CA ALA A 174 5.16 -10.28 -3.12
C ALA A 174 6.31 -9.78 -2.23
N LEU A 175 6.49 -8.46 -2.16
CA LEU A 175 7.53 -7.84 -1.34
C LEU A 175 7.26 -8.02 0.16
N THR A 176 6.03 -7.77 0.62
CA THR A 176 5.72 -7.73 2.05
C THR A 176 5.45 -9.11 2.64
N TYR A 177 4.84 -10.02 1.88
CA TYR A 177 4.38 -11.32 2.38
C TYR A 177 5.05 -12.52 1.70
N SER A 178 6.09 -12.28 0.90
CA SER A 178 6.85 -13.33 0.20
C SER A 178 5.97 -14.25 -0.66
N ARG A 179 4.92 -13.68 -1.28
CA ARG A 179 4.04 -14.42 -2.18
C ARG A 179 4.58 -14.38 -3.61
N PRO A 180 4.49 -15.48 -4.38
CA PRO A 180 4.95 -15.45 -5.76
C PRO A 180 4.07 -14.51 -6.60
N PRO A 181 4.64 -13.74 -7.55
CA PRO A 181 3.88 -12.98 -8.54
C PRO A 181 3.45 -13.88 -9.72
N CYS A 182 2.46 -13.45 -10.50
CA CYS A 182 2.12 -14.03 -11.81
C CYS A 182 1.69 -13.01 -12.87
N LEU A 183 1.32 -11.80 -12.48
CA LEU A 183 0.85 -10.78 -13.41
C LEU A 183 2.06 -10.09 -14.06
N SER A 184 2.03 -9.96 -15.39
CA SER A 184 3.04 -9.21 -16.14
C SER A 184 2.63 -7.74 -16.26
N ALA A 185 3.57 -6.82 -16.46
CA ALA A 185 3.24 -5.42 -16.74
C ALA A 185 2.57 -5.30 -18.12
N LEU A 186 1.64 -4.35 -18.30
CA LEU A 186 1.17 -3.95 -19.63
C LEU A 186 2.26 -3.11 -20.32
N GLN A 187 2.15 -2.96 -21.65
CA GLN A 187 3.12 -2.19 -22.43
C GLN A 187 3.14 -0.70 -22.07
N GLY A 188 2.00 -0.15 -21.63
CA GLY A 188 1.84 1.27 -21.34
C GLY A 188 0.97 1.54 -20.12
N LEU A 189 0.98 2.81 -19.70
CA LEU A 189 0.05 3.35 -18.71
C LEU A 189 -1.40 3.26 -19.25
N PRO A 190 -2.42 3.37 -18.39
CA PRO A 190 -3.79 3.52 -18.83
C PRO A 190 -3.94 4.66 -19.85
N ASP A 191 -4.80 4.45 -20.83
CA ASP A 191 -5.19 5.48 -21.78
C ASP A 191 -5.87 6.66 -21.05
N HIS A 192 -5.67 7.88 -21.56
CA HIS A 192 -6.22 9.09 -20.96
C HIS A 192 -7.74 9.04 -20.91
N ASP A 193 -8.31 9.18 -19.71
CA ASP A 193 -9.75 9.13 -19.47
C ASP A 193 -10.26 10.51 -19.07
N PRO A 194 -10.96 11.24 -19.96
CA PRO A 194 -11.43 12.59 -19.68
C PRO A 194 -12.50 12.65 -18.59
N THR A 195 -13.00 11.49 -18.13
CA THR A 195 -13.95 11.41 -17.01
C THR A 195 -13.26 11.36 -15.66
N LEU A 196 -11.94 11.17 -15.60
CA LEU A 196 -11.15 11.22 -14.38
C LEU A 196 -10.64 12.64 -14.08
N PRO A 197 -10.57 13.02 -12.79
CA PRO A 197 -9.77 14.17 -12.39
C PRO A 197 -8.30 14.01 -12.80
N GLU A 198 -7.68 15.09 -13.29
CA GLU A 198 -6.30 15.09 -13.80
C GLU A 198 -5.28 14.65 -12.73
N ASP A 199 -5.46 15.10 -11.49
CA ASP A 199 -4.60 14.73 -10.37
C ASP A 199 -4.70 13.23 -10.00
N VAL A 200 -5.89 12.64 -10.11
CA VAL A 200 -6.12 11.20 -9.92
C VAL A 200 -5.39 10.39 -10.99
N GLU A 201 -5.51 10.78 -12.27
CA GLU A 201 -4.80 10.10 -13.36
C GLU A 201 -3.27 10.19 -13.18
N ILE A 202 -2.74 11.39 -12.92
CA ILE A 202 -1.31 11.60 -12.71
C ILE A 202 -0.81 10.83 -11.48
N GLY A 203 -1.54 10.90 -10.37
CA GLY A 203 -1.19 10.21 -9.12
C GLY A 203 -1.14 8.70 -9.30
N PHE A 204 -2.16 8.12 -9.95
CA PHE A 204 -2.21 6.69 -10.23
C PHE A 204 -1.09 6.25 -11.18
N ASN A 205 -0.81 7.04 -12.22
CA ASN A 205 0.31 6.79 -13.13
C ASN A 205 1.67 6.81 -12.41
N HIS A 206 1.88 7.72 -11.46
CA HIS A 206 3.10 7.69 -10.64
C HIS A 206 3.19 6.45 -9.74
N ASN A 207 2.05 5.96 -9.24
CA ASN A 207 2.01 4.73 -8.45
C ASN A 207 2.38 3.51 -9.30
N ILE A 208 1.80 3.39 -10.51
CA ILE A 208 2.18 2.37 -11.49
C ILE A 208 3.69 2.40 -11.74
N ASN A 209 4.23 3.58 -12.06
CA ASN A 209 5.65 3.73 -12.35
C ASN A 209 6.55 3.29 -11.18
N ASN A 210 6.17 3.57 -9.93
CA ASN A 210 6.91 3.08 -8.76
C ASN A 210 6.94 1.55 -8.71
N PHE A 211 5.82 0.88 -8.95
CA PHE A 211 5.73 -0.58 -8.90
C PHE A 211 6.27 -1.25 -10.16
N CYS A 212 6.36 -0.56 -11.31
CA CYS A 212 7.09 -1.05 -12.48
C CYS A 212 8.59 -1.20 -12.24
N LEU A 213 9.17 -0.45 -11.29
CA LEU A 213 10.57 -0.63 -10.86
C LEU A 213 10.78 -1.97 -10.13
N VAL A 214 9.71 -2.55 -9.58
CA VAL A 214 9.67 -3.90 -9.00
C VAL A 214 9.46 -4.92 -10.11
N ASP A 215 10.46 -5.04 -10.95
CA ASP A 215 10.50 -5.98 -12.07
C ASP A 215 10.79 -7.42 -11.62
N ARG A 216 10.89 -8.32 -12.60
CA ARG A 216 11.16 -9.75 -12.37
C ARG A 216 12.48 -9.95 -11.62
N GLU A 217 13.53 -9.25 -12.00
CA GLU A 217 14.86 -9.36 -11.36
C GLU A 217 14.79 -8.89 -9.90
N PHE A 218 14.15 -7.74 -9.64
CA PHE A 218 13.94 -7.24 -8.29
C PHE A 218 13.28 -8.30 -7.41
N LEU A 219 12.18 -8.90 -7.89
CA LEU A 219 11.44 -9.92 -7.13
C LEU A 219 12.26 -11.19 -6.94
N GLN A 220 13.03 -11.63 -7.92
CA GLN A 220 13.94 -12.78 -7.79
C GLN A 220 14.98 -12.54 -6.69
N TYR A 221 15.64 -11.39 -6.71
CA TYR A 221 16.62 -11.02 -5.71
C TYR A 221 16.02 -10.87 -4.31
N TRP A 222 14.81 -10.35 -4.21
CA TRP A 222 14.08 -10.22 -2.95
C TRP A 222 13.63 -11.58 -2.38
N LEU A 223 13.07 -12.45 -3.22
CA LEU A 223 12.50 -13.74 -2.79
C LEU A 223 13.55 -14.84 -2.57
N GLY A 224 14.84 -14.56 -2.79
CA GLY A 224 15.95 -15.38 -2.32
C GLY A 224 16.92 -15.89 -3.38
N GLU A 225 16.78 -15.50 -4.65
CA GLU A 225 17.78 -15.79 -5.68
C GLU A 225 18.97 -14.83 -5.54
N LYS A 226 19.99 -15.24 -4.79
CA LYS A 226 21.16 -14.38 -4.45
C LYS A 226 22.24 -14.34 -5.53
N SER A 227 22.20 -15.25 -6.50
CA SER A 227 23.18 -15.30 -7.58
C SER A 227 22.93 -14.18 -8.59
N GLY A 228 23.93 -13.32 -8.81
CA GLY A 228 23.90 -12.34 -9.91
C GLY A 228 23.62 -10.89 -9.51
N VAL A 229 23.35 -10.60 -8.22
CA VAL A 229 23.18 -9.21 -7.78
C VAL A 229 24.51 -8.46 -7.84
N GLY A 230 24.65 -7.56 -8.81
CA GLY A 230 25.80 -6.68 -8.96
C GLY A 230 25.61 -5.32 -8.25
N SER A 231 26.71 -4.71 -7.83
CA SER A 231 26.72 -3.34 -7.29
C SER A 231 26.09 -2.33 -8.27
N GLU A 232 26.36 -2.46 -9.57
CA GLU A 232 25.79 -1.61 -10.62
C GLU A 232 24.26 -1.69 -10.67
N TRP A 233 23.68 -2.88 -10.50
CA TRP A 233 22.21 -3.05 -10.47
C TRP A 233 21.60 -2.30 -9.28
N ILE A 234 22.22 -2.40 -8.10
CA ILE A 234 21.77 -1.69 -6.89
C ILE A 234 21.83 -0.18 -7.10
N GLU A 235 22.94 0.34 -7.60
CA GLU A 235 23.12 1.77 -7.85
C GLU A 235 22.10 2.29 -8.86
N ASN A 236 21.92 1.58 -9.97
CA ASN A 236 20.93 1.94 -10.99
C ASN A 236 19.50 1.96 -10.42
N LYS A 237 19.12 0.96 -9.60
CA LYS A 237 17.79 0.95 -8.95
C LYS A 237 17.64 2.10 -7.96
N GLN A 238 18.66 2.42 -7.17
CA GLN A 238 18.62 3.56 -6.24
C GLN A 238 18.48 4.90 -7.00
N LEU A 239 19.18 5.06 -8.13
CA LEU A 239 19.10 6.25 -8.99
C LEU A 239 17.73 6.40 -9.64
N GLN A 240 17.12 5.31 -10.14
CA GLN A 240 15.76 5.33 -10.69
C GLN A 240 14.71 5.78 -9.66
N LEU A 241 14.95 5.50 -8.37
CA LEU A 241 14.09 5.90 -7.27
C LEU A 241 14.38 7.34 -6.78
N GLU A 242 15.50 7.94 -7.16
CA GLU A 242 15.94 9.30 -6.81
C GLU A 242 15.82 10.25 -8.02
N ASP A 243 14.60 10.69 -8.31
CA ASP A 243 14.31 11.58 -9.45
C ASP A 243 13.72 12.93 -8.99
N ASN A 244 14.51 14.00 -9.14
CA ASN A 244 14.11 15.36 -8.81
C ASN A 244 12.94 15.88 -9.67
N THR A 245 12.82 15.42 -10.92
CA THR A 245 11.70 15.79 -11.80
C THR A 245 10.41 15.18 -11.28
N TRP A 246 10.44 13.90 -10.92
CA TRP A 246 9.33 13.23 -10.27
C TRP A 246 8.93 13.93 -8.96
N HIS A 247 9.88 14.31 -8.10
CA HIS A 247 9.56 15.02 -6.85
C HIS A 247 8.82 16.35 -7.09
N ARG A 248 9.19 17.10 -8.14
CA ARG A 248 8.49 18.35 -8.53
C ARG A 248 7.09 18.11 -9.09
N GLN A 249 6.86 16.96 -9.72
CA GLN A 249 5.53 16.60 -10.22
C GLN A 249 4.64 16.17 -9.06
N VAL A 250 5.14 15.30 -8.19
CA VAL A 250 4.40 14.83 -7.00
C VAL A 250 4.07 15.96 -6.04
N SER A 251 4.93 16.96 -5.85
CA SER A 251 4.64 18.09 -4.96
C SER A 251 3.41 18.92 -5.36
N LYS A 252 2.88 18.74 -6.57
CA LYS A 252 1.67 19.40 -7.06
C LYS A 252 0.38 18.59 -6.82
N LEU A 253 0.51 17.32 -6.44
CA LEU A 253 -0.63 16.43 -6.20
C LEU A 253 -1.28 16.70 -4.83
N PRO A 254 -2.50 16.23 -4.58
CA PRO A 254 -3.08 16.22 -3.24
C PRO A 254 -2.17 15.55 -2.23
N GLY A 255 -2.07 16.10 -1.00
CA GLY A 255 -1.14 15.63 0.02
C GLY A 255 -1.27 14.14 0.34
N MET A 256 -2.48 13.60 0.27
CA MET A 256 -2.77 12.17 0.36
C MET A 256 -1.98 11.31 -0.65
N MET A 257 -2.02 11.66 -1.94
CA MET A 257 -1.25 10.97 -2.97
C MET A 257 0.26 11.18 -2.77
N GLN A 258 0.68 12.37 -2.32
CA GLN A 258 2.08 12.63 -2.00
C GLN A 258 2.59 11.68 -0.92
N ALA A 259 1.81 11.47 0.15
CA ALA A 259 2.14 10.57 1.23
C ALA A 259 2.39 9.15 0.72
N ASP A 260 1.42 8.56 0.00
CA ASP A 260 1.56 7.20 -0.52
C ASP A 260 2.75 7.07 -1.46
N LEU A 261 2.91 7.98 -2.42
CA LEU A 261 3.96 7.93 -3.43
C LEU A 261 5.36 8.07 -2.82
N ILE A 262 5.57 9.05 -1.94
CA ILE A 262 6.87 9.34 -1.35
C ILE A 262 7.26 8.26 -0.34
N ILE A 263 6.33 7.81 0.50
CA ILE A 263 6.59 6.72 1.46
C ILE A 263 6.89 5.42 0.70
N THR A 264 6.15 5.13 -0.38
CA THR A 264 6.41 3.96 -1.23
C THR A 264 7.81 3.99 -1.83
N ARG A 265 8.28 5.14 -2.33
CA ARG A 265 9.67 5.24 -2.83
C ARG A 265 10.71 5.04 -1.72
N HIS A 266 10.52 5.63 -0.54
CA HIS A 266 11.44 5.41 0.59
C HIS A 266 11.48 3.94 1.01
N TRP A 267 10.32 3.27 0.97
CA TRP A 267 10.23 1.84 1.24
C TRP A 267 10.99 1.03 0.18
N LEU A 268 10.76 1.27 -1.12
CA LEU A 268 11.49 0.58 -2.20
C LEU A 268 13.00 0.80 -2.12
N ARG A 269 13.46 2.03 -1.80
CA ARG A 269 14.90 2.32 -1.58
C ARG A 269 15.47 1.54 -0.40
N THR A 270 14.67 1.34 0.64
CA THR A 270 15.03 0.52 1.82
C THR A 270 15.14 -0.95 1.43
N LEU A 271 14.20 -1.49 0.65
CA LEU A 271 14.25 -2.88 0.17
C LEU A 271 15.46 -3.11 -0.76
N THR A 272 15.73 -2.20 -1.69
CA THR A 272 16.92 -2.24 -2.55
C THR A 272 18.21 -2.28 -1.72
N TRP A 273 18.28 -1.49 -0.64
CA TRP A 273 19.41 -1.53 0.29
C TRP A 273 19.50 -2.86 1.05
N GLN A 274 18.38 -3.45 1.48
CA GLN A 274 18.37 -4.77 2.12
C GLN A 274 18.83 -5.87 1.15
N ILE A 275 18.49 -5.78 -0.14
CA ILE A 275 19.02 -6.69 -1.17
C ILE A 275 20.54 -6.57 -1.21
N ALA A 276 21.10 -5.35 -1.27
CA ALA A 276 22.55 -5.12 -1.24
C ALA A 276 23.21 -5.68 0.04
N LEU A 277 22.58 -5.47 1.20
CA LEU A 277 23.04 -5.99 2.49
C LEU A 277 23.12 -7.52 2.47
N SER A 278 22.04 -8.18 2.01
CA SER A 278 21.94 -9.64 1.99
C SER A 278 22.91 -10.33 1.02
N ASN A 279 23.45 -9.55 0.07
CA ASN A 279 24.47 -9.95 -0.92
C ASN A 279 25.86 -9.39 -0.59
N THR A 280 26.05 -8.81 0.60
CA THR A 280 27.36 -8.29 1.08
C THR A 280 28.01 -7.24 0.17
N LEU A 281 27.19 -6.44 -0.52
CA LEU A 281 27.66 -5.43 -1.49
C LEU A 281 27.94 -4.06 -0.85
N LEU A 282 27.64 -3.90 0.43
CA LEU A 282 27.69 -2.62 1.13
C LEU A 282 29.07 -2.35 1.75
N SER A 283 29.43 -1.07 1.83
CA SER A 283 30.70 -0.59 2.38
C SER A 283 30.49 0.40 3.52
N SER A 284 31.43 0.42 4.47
CA SER A 284 31.57 1.46 5.49
C SER A 284 32.65 2.48 5.16
N SER A 285 33.34 2.34 4.02
CA SER A 285 34.43 3.24 3.63
C SER A 285 33.87 4.59 3.16
N PRO A 286 34.46 5.72 3.58
CA PRO A 286 34.06 7.05 3.12
C PRO A 286 34.29 7.25 1.61
N ASP A 287 35.17 6.47 0.99
CA ASP A 287 35.50 6.56 -0.44
C ASP A 287 34.57 5.72 -1.33
N SER A 288 33.66 4.94 -0.73
CA SER A 288 32.69 4.12 -1.48
C SER A 288 31.49 4.93 -1.93
N SER A 289 30.82 4.44 -2.97
CA SER A 289 29.55 5.02 -3.45
C SER A 289 28.55 5.18 -2.31
N LEU A 290 27.96 6.37 -2.21
CA LEU A 290 26.97 6.69 -1.18
C LEU A 290 25.73 5.80 -1.27
N LEU A 291 25.43 5.26 -2.46
CA LEU A 291 24.31 4.36 -2.72
C LEU A 291 24.55 2.93 -2.19
N LEU A 292 25.81 2.57 -1.98
CA LEU A 292 26.26 1.28 -1.41
C LEU A 292 26.76 1.43 0.03
N SER A 293 26.40 2.52 0.70
CA SER A 293 26.79 2.75 2.09
C SER A 293 25.97 1.92 3.07
N LEU A 294 26.62 1.35 4.08
CA LEU A 294 25.94 0.75 5.25
C LEU A 294 25.10 1.78 6.04
N SER A 295 25.42 3.08 5.93
CA SER A 295 24.68 4.17 6.58
C SER A 295 23.54 4.75 5.72
N PHE A 296 23.31 4.23 4.51
CA PHE A 296 22.31 4.74 3.58
C PHE A 296 20.90 4.86 4.18
N PRO A 297 20.37 3.91 4.98
CA PRO A 297 19.05 4.04 5.61
C PRO A 297 18.93 5.24 6.56
N LEU A 298 20.03 5.72 7.15
CA LEU A 298 20.02 6.91 8.01
C LEU A 298 19.77 8.18 7.19
N ARG A 299 20.29 8.24 5.96
CA ARG A 299 19.98 9.33 5.02
C ARG A 299 18.50 9.29 4.63
N LEU A 300 17.98 8.10 4.32
CA LEU A 300 16.55 7.93 4.02
C LEU A 300 15.67 8.35 5.19
N SER A 301 16.06 8.01 6.42
CA SER A 301 15.37 8.42 7.65
C SER A 301 15.25 9.94 7.74
N ASN A 302 16.34 10.65 7.49
CA ASN A 302 16.35 12.11 7.55
C ASN A 302 15.48 12.75 6.46
N GLN A 303 15.58 12.25 5.22
CA GLN A 303 14.74 12.69 4.09
C GLN A 303 13.25 12.44 4.37
N LEU A 304 12.91 11.25 4.87
CA LEU A 304 11.55 10.90 5.24
C LEU A 304 11.03 11.80 6.36
N ARG A 305 11.83 12.07 7.39
CA ARG A 305 11.44 12.98 8.48
C ARG A 305 11.15 14.38 7.97
N GLN A 306 12.00 14.94 7.10
CA GLN A 306 11.78 16.29 6.54
C GLN A 306 10.44 16.37 5.81
N PHE A 307 10.07 15.32 5.06
CA PHE A 307 8.77 15.22 4.42
C PHE A 307 7.62 15.10 5.43
N LEU A 308 7.73 14.15 6.38
CA LEU A 308 6.66 13.84 7.33
C LEU A 308 6.36 14.98 8.33
N VAL A 309 7.32 15.88 8.59
CA VAL A 309 7.09 17.09 9.38
C VAL A 309 6.18 18.09 8.66
N GLY A 310 6.22 18.11 7.32
CA GLY A 310 5.45 19.04 6.49
C GLY A 310 4.04 18.57 6.12
N ILE A 311 3.68 17.32 6.42
CA ILE A 311 2.40 16.73 6.01
C ILE A 311 1.47 16.48 7.22
N PRO A 312 0.18 16.84 7.12
CA PRO A 312 -0.82 16.47 8.12
C PRO A 312 -0.88 14.94 8.32
N ARG A 313 -1.02 14.50 9.58
CA ARG A 313 -0.96 13.07 9.93
C ARG A 313 -2.14 12.27 9.37
N ASP A 314 -3.32 12.89 9.32
CA ASP A 314 -4.53 12.31 8.74
C ASP A 314 -4.33 11.94 7.27
N MET A 315 -3.58 12.74 6.51
CA MET A 315 -3.24 12.42 5.12
C MET A 315 -2.41 11.14 4.95
N VAL A 316 -1.75 10.67 6.02
CA VAL A 316 -0.96 9.41 6.00
C VAL A 316 -1.79 8.23 6.53
N GLY A 317 -2.66 8.48 7.51
CA GLY A 317 -3.45 7.44 8.18
C GLY A 317 -4.64 6.89 7.38
N ILE A 318 -5.18 7.66 6.43
CA ILE A 318 -6.41 7.36 5.66
C ILE A 318 -6.18 6.30 4.53
N HIS A 319 -5.03 5.63 4.50
CA HIS A 319 -4.66 4.66 3.44
C HIS A 319 -4.69 3.19 3.87
N GLY A 320 -5.30 2.89 5.01
CA GLY A 320 -5.30 1.53 5.57
C GLY A 320 -3.91 1.04 5.99
N SER A 321 -3.73 -0.28 6.08
CA SER A 321 -2.50 -0.89 6.64
C SER A 321 -1.29 -0.81 5.70
N GLY A 322 -1.45 -0.59 4.40
CA GLY A 322 -0.35 -0.66 3.42
C GLY A 322 0.75 0.36 3.69
N ILE A 323 0.41 1.64 3.90
CA ILE A 323 1.40 2.68 4.26
C ILE A 323 2.04 2.40 5.62
N LEU A 324 1.25 1.92 6.59
CA LEU A 324 1.76 1.61 7.92
C LEU A 324 2.77 0.45 7.89
N GLU A 325 2.57 -0.53 7.01
CA GLU A 325 3.52 -1.62 6.78
C GLU A 325 4.82 -1.15 6.13
N LYS A 326 4.72 -0.26 5.13
CA LYS A 326 5.89 0.39 4.51
C LYS A 326 6.70 1.17 5.57
N LEU A 327 6.03 1.99 6.38
CA LEU A 327 6.65 2.75 7.46
C LEU A 327 7.22 1.87 8.57
N PHE A 328 6.54 0.77 8.91
CA PHE A 328 7.03 -0.21 9.87
C PHE A 328 8.35 -0.82 9.41
N GLU A 329 8.44 -1.25 8.15
CA GLU A 329 9.66 -1.84 7.59
C GLU A 329 10.81 -0.83 7.54
N ILE A 330 10.53 0.40 7.09
CA ILE A 330 11.52 1.50 7.12
C ILE A 330 12.04 1.72 8.54
N ALA A 331 11.14 1.85 9.52
CA ALA A 331 11.50 2.06 10.91
C ALA A 331 12.32 0.90 11.48
N ASN A 332 11.95 -0.33 11.16
CA ASN A 332 12.65 -1.53 11.57
C ASN A 332 14.10 -1.54 11.06
N VAL A 333 14.31 -1.23 9.78
CA VAL A 333 15.65 -1.18 9.16
C VAL A 333 16.51 -0.06 9.74
N ILE A 334 15.95 1.15 9.89
CA ILE A 334 16.70 2.29 10.47
C ILE A 334 17.15 1.96 11.90
N THR A 335 16.26 1.35 12.68
CA THR A 335 16.54 0.97 14.07
C THR A 335 17.64 -0.09 14.12
N ASP A 336 17.65 -1.05 13.19
CA ASP A 336 18.73 -2.04 13.08
C ASP A 336 20.07 -1.39 12.74
N VAL A 337 20.10 -0.44 11.80
CA VAL A 337 21.34 0.27 11.46
C VAL A 337 21.87 1.04 12.67
N VAL A 338 21.03 1.75 13.43
CA VAL A 338 21.49 2.48 14.62
C VAL A 338 21.98 1.55 15.74
N LEU A 339 21.32 0.40 15.93
CA LEU A 339 21.74 -0.59 16.91
C LEU A 339 23.10 -1.20 16.58
N HIS A 340 23.36 -1.51 15.31
CA HIS A 340 24.51 -2.31 14.92
C HIS A 340 25.68 -1.50 14.34
N PHE A 341 25.48 -0.25 13.91
CA PHE A 341 26.55 0.56 13.34
C PHE A 341 27.35 1.29 14.43
N PRO A 342 28.60 0.91 14.70
CA PRO A 342 29.49 1.68 15.57
C PRO A 342 30.04 2.87 14.76
N HIS A 343 30.57 3.92 15.41
CA HIS A 343 31.30 5.06 14.82
C HIS A 343 30.55 6.38 14.52
N ALA A 344 29.34 6.62 15.07
CA ALA A 344 28.82 7.99 15.07
C ALA A 344 29.52 8.85 16.14
N ARG A 345 29.98 10.05 15.76
CA ARG A 345 30.44 11.07 16.72
C ARG A 345 29.24 11.61 17.49
N GLY A 346 29.45 12.15 18.70
CA GLY A 346 28.39 12.54 19.65
C GLY A 346 27.16 13.23 19.02
N GLU A 347 27.36 14.31 18.26
CA GLU A 347 26.26 15.06 17.61
C GLU A 347 25.49 14.23 16.56
N GLU A 348 26.20 13.39 15.80
CA GLU A 348 25.58 12.54 14.79
C GLU A 348 24.74 11.43 15.43
N THR A 349 25.20 10.87 16.56
CA THR A 349 24.44 9.92 17.37
C THR A 349 23.15 10.55 17.89
N ILE A 350 23.23 11.78 18.41
CA ILE A 350 22.08 12.54 18.90
C ILE A 350 21.06 12.75 17.77
N GLN A 351 21.49 13.21 16.58
CA GLN A 351 20.58 13.42 15.46
C GLN A 351 19.89 12.13 15.01
N ARG A 352 20.60 11.00 14.97
CA ARG A 352 20.04 9.69 14.64
C ARG A 352 18.96 9.27 15.64
N ILE A 353 19.17 9.51 16.94
CA ILE A 353 18.19 9.21 17.99
C ILE A 353 16.97 10.12 17.87
N HIS A 354 17.14 11.41 17.59
CA HIS A 354 16.00 12.30 17.32
C HIS A 354 15.15 11.83 16.14
N ASP A 355 15.77 11.34 15.07
CA ASP A 355 15.06 10.83 13.90
C ASP A 355 14.29 9.55 14.24
N ILE A 356 14.86 8.65 15.05
CA ILE A 356 14.18 7.45 15.56
C ILE A 356 13.01 7.81 16.49
N VAL A 357 13.21 8.73 17.44
CA VAL A 357 12.15 9.18 18.35
C VAL A 357 10.99 9.79 17.56
N PHE A 358 11.31 10.62 16.56
CA PHE A 358 10.30 11.16 15.66
C PHE A 358 9.54 10.04 14.94
N LEU A 359 10.26 9.10 14.33
CA LEU A 359 9.64 8.02 13.56
C LEU A 359 8.77 7.12 14.45
N LYS A 360 9.23 6.78 15.65
CA LYS A 360 8.44 6.08 16.68
C LYS A 360 7.15 6.85 16.97
N ASN A 361 7.25 8.11 17.38
CA ASN A 361 6.09 8.94 17.73
C ASN A 361 5.14 9.15 16.55
N PHE A 362 5.67 9.11 15.33
CA PHE A 362 4.88 9.16 14.12
C PHE A 362 4.10 7.85 13.93
N VAL A 363 4.77 6.71 13.82
CA VAL A 363 4.11 5.43 13.49
C VAL A 363 3.21 4.91 14.61
N TYR A 364 3.56 5.13 15.88
CA TYR A 364 2.73 4.72 17.03
C TYR A 364 1.49 5.60 17.22
N SER A 365 1.41 6.75 16.54
CA SER A 365 0.20 7.59 16.58
C SER A 365 -0.97 6.99 15.80
N PHE A 366 -0.73 6.01 14.92
CA PHE A 366 -1.78 5.39 14.12
C PHE A 366 -2.35 4.15 14.81
N ALA A 367 -3.66 4.10 15.00
CA ALA A 367 -4.33 2.97 15.64
C ALA A 367 -4.09 1.63 14.93
N GLY A 368 -4.03 1.66 13.60
CA GLY A 368 -3.74 0.48 12.76
C GLY A 368 -2.35 -0.12 12.99
N PHE A 369 -1.39 0.65 13.49
CA PHE A 369 0.00 0.21 13.64
C PHE A 369 0.14 -0.95 14.65
N GLN A 370 -0.68 -0.97 15.70
CA GLN A 370 -0.68 -2.03 16.70
C GLN A 370 -1.01 -3.41 16.10
N THR A 371 -1.77 -3.44 14.98
CA THR A 371 -2.12 -4.69 14.30
C THR A 371 -0.93 -5.35 13.59
N LEU A 372 0.15 -4.60 13.37
CA LEU A 372 1.42 -5.10 12.81
C LEU A 372 2.27 -5.82 13.86
N ARG A 373 1.83 -5.88 15.11
CA ARG A 373 2.52 -6.50 16.25
C ARG A 373 3.96 -5.96 16.38
N PRO A 374 4.13 -4.65 16.64
CA PRO A 374 5.43 -4.01 16.61
C PRO A 374 6.34 -4.37 17.81
N ALA A 375 6.05 -5.44 18.56
CA ALA A 375 6.78 -5.83 19.78
C ALA A 375 8.30 -5.94 19.57
N MET A 376 8.73 -6.45 18.40
CA MET A 376 10.15 -6.51 18.07
C MET A 376 10.75 -5.11 17.88
N LEU A 377 10.03 -4.20 17.20
CA LEU A 377 10.45 -2.82 17.03
C LEU A 377 10.48 -2.07 18.38
N THR A 378 9.48 -2.29 19.24
CA THR A 378 9.46 -1.76 20.61
C THR A 378 10.70 -2.20 21.39
N ARG A 379 11.02 -3.50 21.36
CA ARG A 379 12.23 -4.05 22.00
C ARG A 379 13.51 -3.43 21.46
N LYS A 380 13.58 -3.18 20.15
CA LYS A 380 14.74 -2.51 19.54
C LYS A 380 14.88 -1.07 20.05
N PHE A 381 13.79 -0.34 20.25
CA PHE A 381 13.85 0.99 20.88
C PHE A 381 14.37 0.94 22.32
N GLU A 382 13.95 -0.05 23.11
CA GLU A 382 14.49 -0.27 24.46
C GLU A 382 16.00 -0.56 24.43
N MET A 383 16.46 -1.38 23.48
CA MET A 383 17.89 -1.66 23.29
C MET A 383 18.69 -0.40 22.92
N ILE A 384 18.12 0.50 22.11
CA ILE A 384 18.77 1.79 21.79
C ILE A 384 18.86 2.67 23.04
N ARG A 385 17.80 2.73 23.84
CA ARG A 385 17.81 3.44 25.12
C ARG A 385 18.94 2.97 26.03
N ASP A 386 19.06 1.66 26.21
CA ASP A 386 20.07 1.08 27.10
C ASP A 386 21.50 1.30 26.59
N LYS A 387 21.67 1.48 25.27
CA LYS A 387 22.96 1.71 24.62
C LYS A 387 23.45 3.17 24.73
N TYR A 388 22.54 4.14 24.82
CA TYR A 388 22.87 5.58 24.84
C TYR A 388 22.17 6.35 25.99
N PRO A 389 22.37 5.93 27.27
CA PRO A 389 21.67 6.50 28.41
C PRO A 389 21.94 7.99 28.66
N GLU A 390 23.02 8.53 28.09
CA GLU A 390 23.44 9.93 28.23
C GLU A 390 22.63 10.93 27.38
N ILE A 391 21.79 10.45 26.46
CA ILE A 391 21.01 11.31 25.56
C ILE A 391 19.63 11.56 26.18
N ARG A 392 19.36 12.81 26.55
CA ARG A 392 18.20 13.20 27.37
C ARG A 392 16.86 12.84 26.73
N GLU A 393 16.76 12.97 25.40
CA GLU A 393 15.55 12.70 24.62
C GLU A 393 15.25 11.22 24.44
N ILE A 394 16.18 10.33 24.84
CA ILE A 394 16.03 8.89 24.71
C ILE A 394 14.93 8.31 25.62
N GLU A 395 14.54 9.03 26.67
CA GLU A 395 13.41 8.68 27.54
C GLU A 395 12.07 8.65 26.77
N LEU A 396 11.97 9.39 25.65
CA LEU A 396 10.79 9.39 24.77
C LEU A 396 10.66 8.10 23.93
N LEU A 397 11.66 7.21 23.98
CA LEU A 397 11.59 5.87 23.40
C LEU A 397 10.80 4.86 24.26
N LEU A 398 10.28 5.26 25.44
CA LEU A 398 9.31 4.49 26.23
C LEU A 398 7.89 4.57 25.67
#